data_AF-A0A1B0DH22-F1
#
_entry.id   AF-A0A1B0DH22-F1
#
_cell.length_a   1.000
_cell.length_b   1.000
_cell.length_c   1.000
_cell.angle_alpha   90.00
_cell.angle_beta   90.00
_cell.angle_gamma   90.00
#
_symmetry.space_group_name_H-M   'P 1'
#
loop_
_entity.id
_entity.type
_entity.pdbx_description
1 polymer ?
#
loop_
_entity_poly.entity_id
_entity_poly.type
_entity_poly.pdbx_seq_one_letter_code
_entity_poly.pdbx_strand_id
1 'polypeptide(L)'
;MSVWQKHIAAWPKGAPLAVHAEKAAIGTMILLSGIADRPIHICHVARKEEIQLIRAAKERGFKVTCEVCPHHLFLSTEDIPRIGAKLAEVRPVLCSLEDQKALWDNLDVIDIFATDHAPHTYEEKMKSEKGLPGFPVLETILPLLLNAVSEGRLTIEDIVNRFHRNPKKIFNLPDQPNTYVEVDIDEEWEIPKITRYCKSQWTPFSGMKIRGKVHRVVLRGEVAYVDGEVLSPPGYGENVRTWTIKPQLEMQLPYKCQTDVWDTTDVQTNDIFSKLLAEPRYDHALSPIQRTRLDSTGAYHQGMHHQITHGLVGKHILASSMFTKEQLNDVFNLAQILKGKVCKERPIDDILRGKSSFTTAMLRLGGHVVAIDAASSSVKKGETLEDSITIMAGYCDVIVLRHPEPGAAARAGRVCRKPIINAGDGIGEHPSQALLDIFTIREEIGTVNGLTITMVGDLKNGRTVHSLARVLTLYNVQLRYVSPPNLAMPQEIMDYLTSKGISQKTYSSLNDVLPDTDVLYMTRIQKERFTSEEEYEKACGHFIVTPQVMTAAKRRMIVMHPLPRIFEISEEFDSDPRAAYFRQAENGLYVRMALLAMVLGRY
;
A
#
# COMPACT_ATOMS: atom_id res chain seq x y z
N MET A 1 43.08 -20.51 -6.34
CA MET A 1 41.85 -20.74 -7.12
C MET A 1 41.03 -21.95 -6.66
N SER A 2 41.64 -23.07 -6.25
CA SER A 2 40.88 -24.31 -5.94
C SER A 2 39.91 -24.19 -4.75
N VAL A 3 40.18 -23.36 -3.75
CA VAL A 3 39.28 -23.16 -2.59
C VAL A 3 38.01 -22.40 -2.98
N TRP A 4 38.14 -21.31 -3.75
CA TRP A 4 36.99 -20.53 -4.21
C TRP A 4 36.10 -21.34 -5.16
N GLN A 5 36.69 -22.09 -6.08
CA GLN A 5 35.95 -22.99 -6.97
C GLN A 5 35.13 -24.01 -6.19
N LYS A 6 35.73 -24.69 -5.21
CA LYS A 6 35.03 -25.65 -4.35
C LYS A 6 33.89 -24.99 -3.56
N HIS A 7 34.15 -23.81 -3.01
CA HIS A 7 33.15 -23.07 -2.23
C HIS A 7 31.96 -22.64 -3.10
N ILE A 8 32.22 -22.03 -4.25
CA ILE A 8 31.17 -21.59 -5.19
C ILE A 8 30.38 -22.81 -5.69
N ALA A 9 31.05 -23.88 -6.11
CA ALA A 9 30.36 -25.09 -6.58
C ALA A 9 29.43 -25.70 -5.53
N ALA A 10 29.80 -25.63 -4.25
CA ALA A 10 29.00 -26.11 -3.12
C ALA A 10 27.85 -25.17 -2.72
N TRP A 11 27.85 -23.90 -3.17
CA TRP A 11 26.80 -22.94 -2.82
C TRP A 11 25.44 -23.36 -3.41
N PRO A 12 24.30 -23.09 -2.74
CA PRO A 12 22.98 -23.42 -3.29
C PRO A 12 22.68 -22.68 -4.61
N LYS A 13 22.02 -23.36 -5.56
CA LYS A 13 21.58 -22.73 -6.83
C LYS A 13 20.48 -21.68 -6.64
N GLY A 14 19.66 -21.83 -5.60
CA GLY A 14 18.46 -21.01 -5.36
C GLY A 14 18.72 -19.65 -4.70
N ALA A 15 19.96 -19.32 -4.38
CA ALA A 15 20.31 -18.03 -3.77
C ALA A 15 21.68 -17.55 -4.28
N PRO A 16 21.84 -16.25 -4.58
CA PRO A 16 23.14 -15.72 -4.99
C PRO A 16 24.16 -15.82 -3.86
N LEU A 17 25.41 -16.09 -4.22
CA LEU A 17 26.54 -15.89 -3.33
C LEU A 17 26.84 -14.38 -3.28
N ALA A 18 26.63 -13.75 -2.12
CA ALA A 18 27.02 -12.36 -1.90
C ALA A 18 28.54 -12.27 -1.68
N VAL A 19 29.22 -11.43 -2.45
CA VAL A 19 30.68 -11.29 -2.40
C VAL A 19 31.08 -9.84 -2.27
N HIS A 20 31.91 -9.55 -1.27
CA HIS A 20 32.70 -8.33 -1.25
C HIS A 20 33.95 -8.60 -2.08
N ALA A 21 34.01 -8.01 -3.28
CA ALA A 21 35.15 -8.12 -4.18
C ALA A 21 35.41 -6.75 -4.81
N GLU A 22 36.68 -6.39 -4.97
CA GLU A 22 37.09 -5.13 -5.59
C GLU A 22 38.02 -5.41 -6.77
N LYS A 23 38.01 -4.53 -7.78
CA LYS A 23 38.93 -4.57 -8.94
C LYS A 23 38.93 -5.94 -9.63
N ALA A 24 40.11 -6.51 -9.93
CA ALA A 24 40.29 -7.77 -10.66
C ALA A 24 39.64 -8.98 -9.97
N ALA A 25 39.37 -8.92 -8.66
CA ALA A 25 38.69 -10.00 -7.95
C ALA A 25 37.26 -10.19 -8.46
N ILE A 26 36.56 -9.12 -8.87
CA ILE A 26 35.19 -9.20 -9.40
C ILE A 26 35.16 -10.07 -10.66
N GLY A 27 36.06 -9.84 -11.62
CA GLY A 27 36.13 -10.62 -12.85
C GLY A 27 36.40 -12.10 -12.59
N THR A 28 37.28 -12.39 -11.62
CA THR A 28 37.55 -13.77 -11.18
C THR A 28 36.29 -14.40 -10.59
N MET A 29 35.58 -13.71 -9.71
CA MET A 29 34.37 -14.24 -9.08
C MET A 29 33.23 -14.45 -10.07
N ILE A 30 33.01 -13.53 -11.01
CA ILE A 30 32.03 -13.67 -12.10
C ILE A 30 32.35 -14.91 -12.95
N LEU A 31 33.61 -15.06 -13.37
CA LEU A 31 34.03 -16.19 -14.19
C LEU A 31 33.85 -17.52 -13.47
N LEU A 32 34.32 -17.62 -12.22
CA LEU A 32 34.19 -18.83 -11.41
C LEU A 32 32.72 -19.19 -11.16
N SER A 33 31.87 -18.18 -10.92
CA SER A 33 30.43 -18.37 -10.75
C SER A 33 29.76 -18.85 -12.04
N GLY A 34 30.17 -18.33 -13.19
CA GLY A 34 29.69 -18.80 -14.49
C GLY A 34 30.08 -20.25 -14.76
N ILE A 35 31.33 -20.64 -14.49
CA ILE A 35 31.80 -22.03 -14.63
C ILE A 35 31.01 -22.98 -13.72
N ALA A 36 30.72 -22.55 -12.49
CA ALA A 36 29.97 -23.37 -11.52
C ALA A 36 28.43 -23.32 -11.72
N ASP A 37 27.93 -22.54 -12.68
CA ASP A 37 26.50 -22.22 -12.85
C ASP A 37 25.87 -21.80 -11.52
N ARG A 38 26.42 -20.74 -10.93
CA ARG A 38 25.91 -20.15 -9.69
C ARG A 38 25.54 -18.67 -9.87
N PRO A 39 24.44 -18.22 -9.27
CA PRO A 39 24.16 -16.80 -9.19
C PRO A 39 25.11 -16.13 -8.19
N ILE A 40 25.54 -14.90 -8.51
CA ILE A 40 26.42 -14.10 -7.65
C ILE A 40 25.86 -12.69 -7.48
N HIS A 41 26.10 -12.11 -6.30
CA HIS A 41 25.75 -10.74 -5.99
C HIS A 41 27.01 -9.97 -5.55
N ILE A 42 27.39 -8.92 -6.29
CA ILE A 42 28.58 -8.11 -5.98
C ILE A 42 28.20 -6.99 -5.02
N CYS A 43 28.78 -7.01 -3.83
CA CYS A 43 28.54 -6.02 -2.78
C CYS A 43 29.36 -4.74 -2.98
N HIS A 44 28.75 -3.61 -2.64
CA HIS A 44 29.39 -2.29 -2.49
C HIS A 44 30.16 -1.80 -3.73
N VAL A 45 29.59 -1.92 -4.94
CA VAL A 45 30.26 -1.46 -6.17
C VAL A 45 30.57 0.04 -6.07
N ALA A 46 31.82 0.43 -6.34
CA ALA A 46 32.29 1.79 -6.09
C ALA A 46 32.99 2.44 -7.29
N ARG A 47 33.53 1.65 -8.23
CA ARG A 47 34.37 2.16 -9.32
C ARG A 47 33.74 2.00 -10.70
N LYS A 48 34.17 2.84 -11.64
CA LYS A 48 33.76 2.77 -13.05
C LYS A 48 34.09 1.42 -13.70
N GLU A 49 35.29 0.89 -13.48
CA GLU A 49 35.70 -0.38 -14.12
C GLU A 49 34.85 -1.56 -13.63
N GLU A 50 34.41 -1.50 -12.37
CA GLU A 50 33.63 -2.55 -11.73
C GLU A 50 32.21 -2.61 -12.31
N ILE A 51 31.53 -1.46 -12.43
CA ILE A 51 30.19 -1.41 -12.99
C ILE A 51 30.17 -1.76 -14.48
N GLN A 52 31.20 -1.35 -15.24
CA GLN A 52 31.36 -1.72 -16.64
C GLN A 52 31.58 -3.23 -16.82
N LEU A 53 32.39 -3.84 -15.95
CA LEU A 53 32.60 -5.29 -15.97
C LEU A 53 31.32 -6.06 -15.64
N ILE A 54 30.54 -5.58 -14.67
CA ILE A 54 29.24 -6.18 -14.32
C ILE A 54 28.24 -6.04 -15.49
N ARG A 55 28.18 -4.87 -16.13
CA ARG A 55 27.35 -4.66 -17.34
C ARG A 55 27.69 -5.68 -18.42
N ALA A 56 28.97 -5.79 -18.78
CA ALA A 56 29.43 -6.74 -19.80
C ALA A 56 29.12 -8.20 -19.44
N ALA A 57 29.19 -8.55 -18.15
CA ALA A 57 28.81 -9.88 -17.68
C ALA A 57 27.30 -10.13 -17.82
N LYS A 58 26.45 -9.17 -17.45
CA LYS A 58 24.99 -9.26 -17.62
C LYS A 58 24.60 -9.41 -19.09
N GLU A 59 25.19 -8.61 -19.97
CA GLU A 59 24.95 -8.66 -21.43
C GLU A 59 25.31 -10.03 -22.04
N ARG A 60 26.31 -10.71 -21.47
CA ARG A 60 26.71 -12.07 -21.85
C ARG A 60 25.88 -13.17 -21.18
N GLY A 61 24.84 -12.82 -20.43
CA GLY A 61 23.92 -13.76 -19.79
C GLY A 61 24.45 -14.39 -18.49
N PHE A 62 25.52 -13.86 -17.89
CA PHE A 62 25.95 -14.33 -16.57
C PHE A 62 24.91 -13.97 -15.52
N LYS A 63 24.68 -14.88 -14.56
CA LYS A 63 23.77 -14.70 -13.43
C LYS A 63 24.39 -13.82 -12.35
N VAL A 64 24.70 -12.57 -12.69
CA VAL A 64 25.29 -11.57 -11.79
C VAL A 64 24.28 -10.49 -11.44
N THR A 65 24.28 -10.10 -10.17
CA THR A 65 23.58 -8.92 -9.67
C THR A 65 24.56 -8.07 -8.85
N CYS A 66 24.23 -6.82 -8.57
CA CYS A 66 25.06 -5.96 -7.75
C CYS A 66 24.26 -4.93 -6.95
N GLU A 67 24.93 -4.37 -5.95
CA GLU A 67 24.43 -3.25 -5.15
C GLU A 67 25.43 -2.09 -5.12
N VAL A 68 24.90 -0.91 -4.85
CA VAL A 68 25.69 0.31 -4.61
C VAL A 68 25.29 0.92 -3.26
N CYS A 69 26.26 1.51 -2.58
CA CYS A 69 26.03 2.23 -1.33
C CYS A 69 25.83 3.74 -1.58
N PRO A 70 24.96 4.43 -0.82
CA PRO A 70 24.69 5.86 -1.03
C PRO A 70 25.94 6.73 -0.95
N HIS A 71 26.90 6.41 -0.09
CA HIS A 71 28.13 7.19 0.01
C HIS A 71 28.97 7.12 -1.28
N HIS A 72 28.85 6.07 -2.10
CA HIS A 72 29.47 6.03 -3.43
C HIS A 72 28.68 6.77 -4.51
N LEU A 73 27.39 7.03 -4.28
CA LEU A 73 26.56 7.85 -5.17
C LEU A 73 26.63 9.34 -4.84
N PHE A 74 26.79 9.70 -3.57
CA PHE A 74 26.66 11.08 -3.10
C PHE A 74 27.95 11.70 -2.57
N LEU A 75 29.00 10.90 -2.33
CA LEU A 75 30.31 11.40 -1.91
C LEU A 75 31.40 10.93 -2.87
N SER A 76 32.48 11.69 -2.93
CA SER A 76 33.70 11.36 -3.69
C SER A 76 34.95 11.75 -2.91
N THR A 77 36.12 11.58 -3.51
CA THR A 77 37.38 12.09 -2.95
C THR A 77 37.37 13.61 -2.70
N GLU A 78 36.53 14.37 -3.39
CA GLU A 78 36.40 15.82 -3.19
C GLU A 78 35.74 16.20 -1.85
N ASP A 79 35.00 15.27 -1.24
CA ASP A 79 34.35 15.49 0.05
C ASP A 79 35.28 15.27 1.24
N ILE A 80 36.45 14.65 1.02
CA ILE A 80 37.39 14.28 2.09
C ILE A 80 37.86 15.51 2.91
N PRO A 81 38.21 16.67 2.30
CA PRO A 81 38.57 17.86 3.08
C PRO A 81 37.46 18.36 3.99
N ARG A 82 36.19 18.27 3.55
CA ARG A 82 35.01 18.68 4.33
C ARG A 82 34.71 17.71 5.47
N ILE A 83 34.77 16.40 5.19
CA ILE A 83 34.46 15.35 6.16
C ILE A 83 35.61 15.17 7.17
N GLY A 84 36.85 15.35 6.72
CA GLY A 84 38.08 15.05 7.44
C GLY A 84 38.58 13.64 7.11
N ALA A 85 39.89 13.53 6.81
CA ALA A 85 40.51 12.30 6.31
C ALA A 85 40.21 11.06 7.18
N LYS A 86 40.28 11.17 8.51
CA LYS A 86 40.00 10.05 9.42
C LYS A 86 38.53 9.63 9.45
N LEU A 87 37.60 10.59 9.31
CA LEU A 87 36.17 10.28 9.26
C LEU A 87 35.80 9.63 7.93
N ALA A 88 36.41 10.08 6.84
CA ALA A 88 36.16 9.62 5.48
C ALA A 88 36.67 8.19 5.18
N GLU A 89 37.36 7.54 6.12
CA GLU A 89 37.81 6.15 5.97
C GLU A 89 36.63 5.18 5.86
N VAL A 90 36.48 4.55 4.69
CA VAL A 90 35.43 3.57 4.36
C VAL A 90 35.98 2.49 3.42
N ARG A 91 35.34 1.33 3.34
CA ARG A 91 35.75 0.21 2.47
C ARG A 91 34.52 -0.36 1.73
N PRO A 92 34.44 -0.27 0.39
CA PRO A 92 35.43 0.33 -0.52
C PRO A 92 35.67 1.82 -0.26
N VAL A 93 36.84 2.31 -0.62
CA VAL A 93 37.21 3.73 -0.37
C VAL A 93 36.36 4.68 -1.21
N LEU A 94 36.16 5.91 -0.75
CA LEU A 94 35.58 6.95 -1.59
C LEU A 94 36.43 7.12 -2.86
N CYS A 95 35.76 7.06 -4.01
CA CYS A 95 36.39 7.08 -5.32
C CYS A 95 36.25 8.47 -5.97
N SER A 96 36.79 8.62 -7.18
CA SER A 96 36.80 9.91 -7.88
C SER A 96 35.39 10.35 -8.29
N LEU A 97 35.22 11.62 -8.67
CA LEU A 97 33.97 12.08 -9.29
C LEU A 97 33.65 11.34 -10.59
N GLU A 98 34.66 10.89 -11.34
CA GLU A 98 34.45 10.09 -12.55
C GLU A 98 33.81 8.73 -12.21
N ASP A 99 34.29 8.08 -11.16
CA ASP A 99 33.72 6.83 -10.66
C ASP A 99 32.28 7.02 -10.20
N GLN A 100 32.04 8.06 -9.38
CA GLN A 100 30.70 8.40 -8.91
C GLN A 100 29.75 8.64 -10.09
N LYS A 101 30.17 9.42 -11.09
CA LYS A 101 29.38 9.67 -12.29
C LYS A 101 29.10 8.38 -13.05
N ALA A 102 30.08 7.49 -13.19
CA ALA A 102 29.88 6.21 -13.85
C ALA A 102 28.83 5.34 -13.15
N LEU A 103 28.73 5.38 -11.82
CA LEU A 103 27.65 4.69 -11.09
C LEU A 103 26.27 5.27 -11.43
N TRP A 104 26.15 6.61 -11.49
CA TRP A 104 24.92 7.28 -11.90
C TRP A 104 24.52 6.97 -13.34
N ASP A 105 25.47 7.03 -14.26
CA ASP A 105 25.27 6.75 -15.69
C ASP A 105 24.90 5.27 -15.96
N ASN A 106 25.10 4.38 -14.98
CA ASN A 106 24.85 2.94 -15.09
C ASN A 106 23.84 2.43 -14.05
N LEU A 107 22.91 3.28 -13.60
CA LEU A 107 21.87 2.87 -12.65
C LEU A 107 21.03 1.69 -13.15
N ASP A 108 20.79 1.57 -14.45
CA ASP A 108 20.10 0.44 -15.09
C ASP A 108 20.76 -0.92 -14.81
N VAL A 109 22.07 -0.93 -14.54
CA VAL A 109 22.84 -2.13 -14.20
C VAL A 109 22.76 -2.44 -12.71
N ILE A 110 22.47 -1.47 -11.85
CA ILE A 110 22.49 -1.60 -10.39
C ILE A 110 21.15 -2.16 -9.90
N ASP A 111 21.18 -3.31 -9.23
CA ASP A 111 19.95 -4.00 -8.82
C ASP A 111 19.44 -3.56 -7.44
N ILE A 112 20.33 -3.18 -6.53
CA ILE A 112 20.01 -2.95 -5.11
C ILE A 112 20.72 -1.69 -4.58
N PHE A 113 20.04 -0.95 -3.70
CA PHE A 113 20.67 0.04 -2.82
C PHE A 113 20.93 -0.59 -1.45
N ALA A 114 22.19 -0.53 -1.00
CA ALA A 114 22.62 -1.14 0.24
C ALA A 114 23.20 -0.10 1.19
N THR A 115 23.05 -0.32 2.50
CA THR A 115 23.51 0.66 3.49
C THR A 115 25.00 0.54 3.79
N ASP A 116 25.57 -0.67 3.72
CA ASP A 116 26.90 -0.99 4.26
C ASP A 116 27.13 -0.30 5.63
N HIS A 117 26.13 -0.46 6.50
CA HIS A 117 26.10 0.26 7.76
C HIS A 117 27.09 -0.36 8.76
N ALA A 118 28.31 0.16 8.75
CA ALA A 118 29.39 -0.15 9.70
C ALA A 118 29.70 1.08 10.57
N PRO A 119 28.83 1.42 11.54
CA PRO A 119 28.96 2.64 12.34
C PRO A 119 30.11 2.54 13.36
N HIS A 120 30.94 3.58 13.40
CA HIS A 120 31.87 3.87 14.50
C HIS A 120 31.54 5.23 15.10
N THR A 121 31.79 5.41 16.39
CA THR A 121 31.66 6.72 17.04
C THR A 121 32.68 7.70 16.47
N TYR A 122 32.41 9.00 16.62
CA TYR A 122 33.34 10.04 16.22
C TYR A 122 34.71 9.88 16.90
N GLU A 123 34.71 9.58 18.21
CA GLU A 123 35.93 9.38 18.98
C GLU A 123 36.76 8.19 18.49
N GLU A 124 36.13 7.05 18.20
CA GLU A 124 36.82 5.87 17.67
C GLU A 124 37.52 6.18 16.34
N LYS A 125 36.83 6.87 15.43
CA LYS A 125 37.41 7.32 14.15
C LYS A 125 38.60 8.26 14.37
N MET A 126 38.50 9.20 15.31
CA MET A 126 39.57 10.16 15.60
C MET A 126 40.79 9.54 16.28
N LYS A 127 40.57 8.62 17.22
CA LYS A 127 41.62 7.92 17.97
C LYS A 127 42.33 6.86 17.15
N SER A 128 41.70 6.35 16.09
CA SER A 128 42.32 5.37 15.20
C SER A 128 43.55 5.91 14.49
N GLU A 129 44.64 5.14 14.57
CA GLU A 129 45.87 5.39 13.81
C GLU A 129 45.78 4.82 12.38
N LYS A 130 45.08 3.70 12.21
CA LYS A 130 44.98 2.97 10.92
C LYS A 130 43.78 3.41 10.06
N GLY A 131 42.92 4.27 10.59
CA GLY A 131 41.61 4.55 10.00
C GLY A 131 40.62 3.42 10.29
N LEU A 132 39.41 3.73 10.75
CA LEU A 132 38.33 2.74 10.89
C LEU A 132 37.42 2.85 9.67
N PRO A 133 37.00 1.75 9.03
CA PRO A 133 36.11 1.78 7.86
C PRO A 133 34.67 2.14 8.27
N GLY A 134 33.77 2.28 7.29
CA GLY A 134 32.32 2.33 7.50
C GLY A 134 31.72 3.70 7.81
N PHE A 135 30.44 3.87 7.45
CA PHE A 135 29.66 5.09 7.72
C PHE A 135 28.34 4.82 8.43
N PRO A 136 27.89 5.77 9.29
CA PRO A 136 26.54 5.76 9.81
C PRO A 136 25.55 6.36 8.79
N VAL A 137 24.72 5.53 8.14
CA VAL A 137 23.85 5.97 7.03
C VAL A 137 22.37 5.60 7.15
N LEU A 138 21.96 4.85 8.18
CA LEU A 138 20.56 4.37 8.28
C LEU A 138 19.53 5.51 8.33
N GLU A 139 19.86 6.63 8.98
CA GLU A 139 18.97 7.80 9.06
C GLU A 139 18.97 8.66 7.80
N THR A 140 20.02 8.58 6.97
CA THR A 140 20.22 9.50 5.84
C THR A 140 20.00 8.86 4.47
N ILE A 141 20.06 7.54 4.36
CA ILE A 141 20.01 6.84 3.06
C ILE A 141 18.75 7.17 2.25
N LEU A 142 17.56 7.02 2.83
CA LEU A 142 16.31 7.26 2.12
C LEU A 142 16.12 8.76 1.81
N PRO A 143 16.34 9.70 2.75
CA PRO A 143 16.32 11.13 2.44
C PRO A 143 17.28 11.55 1.30
N LEU A 144 18.49 11.01 1.24
CA LEU A 144 19.43 11.29 0.14
C LEU A 144 18.88 10.83 -1.22
N LEU A 145 18.25 9.67 -1.26
CA LEU A 145 17.65 9.13 -2.48
C LEU A 145 16.38 9.89 -2.89
N LEU A 146 15.56 10.32 -1.93
CA LEU A 146 14.41 11.20 -2.20
C LEU A 146 14.86 12.56 -2.74
N ASN A 147 15.99 13.08 -2.26
CA ASN A 147 16.57 14.29 -2.82
C ASN A 147 16.97 14.10 -4.29
N ALA A 148 17.58 12.97 -4.63
CA ALA A 148 17.86 12.64 -6.03
C ALA A 148 16.58 12.48 -6.88
N VAL A 149 15.45 12.09 -6.29
CA VAL A 149 14.14 12.12 -6.98
C VAL A 149 13.70 13.56 -7.24
N SER A 150 13.82 14.43 -6.24
CA SER A 150 13.51 15.87 -6.38
C SER A 150 14.39 16.56 -7.42
N GLU A 151 15.65 16.13 -7.57
CA GLU A 151 16.59 16.57 -8.60
C GLU A 151 16.33 15.96 -10.00
N GLY A 152 15.35 15.06 -10.13
CA GLY A 152 15.03 14.38 -11.39
C GLY A 152 16.04 13.31 -11.82
N ARG A 153 16.94 12.89 -10.92
CA ARG A 153 17.97 11.86 -11.17
C ARG A 153 17.47 10.45 -10.90
N LEU A 154 16.42 10.30 -10.09
CA LEU A 154 15.75 9.05 -9.78
C LEU A 154 14.23 9.22 -9.87
N THR A 155 13.53 8.10 -9.98
CA THR A 155 12.09 8.03 -9.71
C THR A 155 11.81 7.33 -8.37
N ILE A 156 10.63 7.53 -7.80
CA ILE A 156 10.19 6.74 -6.62
C ILE A 156 10.19 5.23 -6.95
N GLU A 157 9.84 4.88 -8.18
CA GLU A 157 9.83 3.50 -8.65
C GLU A 157 11.24 2.89 -8.67
N ASP A 158 12.28 3.67 -8.98
CA ASP A 158 13.68 3.23 -8.86
C ASP A 158 14.06 2.87 -7.43
N ILE A 159 13.63 3.68 -6.47
CA ILE A 159 13.84 3.45 -5.03
C ILE A 159 13.11 2.17 -4.60
N VAL A 160 11.84 2.02 -4.96
CA VAL A 160 11.04 0.82 -4.60
C VAL A 160 11.61 -0.45 -5.24
N ASN A 161 12.07 -0.37 -6.49
CA ASN A 161 12.71 -1.52 -7.15
C ASN A 161 13.99 -1.94 -6.41
N ARG A 162 14.85 -0.99 -6.05
CA ARG A 162 16.18 -1.28 -5.48
C ARG A 162 16.19 -1.53 -3.97
N PHE A 163 15.20 -1.08 -3.21
CA PHE A 163 15.07 -1.44 -1.78
C PHE A 163 14.13 -2.60 -1.50
N HIS A 164 13.14 -2.86 -2.36
CA HIS A 164 12.10 -3.83 -2.06
C HIS A 164 11.98 -4.93 -3.10
N ARG A 165 11.62 -4.60 -4.35
CA ARG A 165 11.24 -5.64 -5.34
C ARG A 165 12.43 -6.51 -5.76
N ASN A 166 13.57 -5.88 -6.08
CA ASN A 166 14.77 -6.58 -6.51
C ASN A 166 15.39 -7.40 -5.37
N PRO A 167 15.63 -6.86 -4.16
CA PRO A 167 16.14 -7.68 -3.05
C PRO A 167 15.23 -8.88 -2.75
N LYS A 168 13.91 -8.69 -2.76
CA LYS A 168 12.94 -9.75 -2.54
C LYS A 168 13.05 -10.86 -3.59
N LYS A 169 13.13 -10.51 -4.88
CA LYS A 169 13.31 -11.46 -5.99
C LYS A 169 14.67 -12.15 -5.95
N ILE A 170 15.75 -11.38 -5.76
CA ILE A 170 17.14 -11.85 -5.83
C ILE A 170 17.47 -12.81 -4.68
N PHE A 171 17.00 -12.50 -3.47
CA PHE A 171 17.28 -13.31 -2.28
C PHE A 171 16.12 -14.22 -1.88
N ASN A 172 15.09 -14.33 -2.72
CA ASN A 172 13.89 -15.14 -2.49
C ASN A 172 13.25 -14.88 -1.12
N LEU A 173 13.10 -13.59 -0.78
CA LEU A 173 12.51 -13.17 0.50
C LEU A 173 10.97 -13.27 0.41
N PRO A 174 10.29 -13.64 1.52
CA PRO A 174 8.84 -13.72 1.54
C PRO A 174 8.19 -12.34 1.43
N ASP A 175 6.89 -12.35 1.13
CA ASP A 175 6.05 -11.16 1.21
C ASP A 175 6.09 -10.57 2.62
N GLN A 176 6.16 -9.24 2.68
CA GLN A 176 6.12 -8.48 3.92
C GLN A 176 4.81 -7.70 3.99
N PRO A 177 3.68 -8.38 4.29
CA PRO A 177 2.38 -7.74 4.29
C PRO A 177 2.34 -6.62 5.34
N ASN A 178 1.51 -5.62 5.06
CA ASN A 178 1.24 -4.50 5.98
C ASN A 178 2.51 -3.76 6.42
N THR A 179 3.55 -3.75 5.58
CA THR A 179 4.83 -3.08 5.84
C THR A 179 5.09 -2.07 4.74
N TYR A 180 5.20 -0.79 5.09
CA TYR A 180 5.40 0.29 4.14
C TYR A 180 6.04 1.52 4.81
N VAL A 181 6.59 2.40 3.98
CA VAL A 181 7.19 3.66 4.39
C VAL A 181 6.45 4.78 3.67
N GLU A 182 6.04 5.79 4.42
CA GLU A 182 5.49 7.04 3.91
C GLU A 182 6.53 8.12 4.01
N VAL A 183 6.63 8.90 2.94
CA VAL A 183 7.63 9.94 2.78
C VAL A 183 6.94 11.23 2.36
N ASP A 184 7.40 12.34 2.90
CA ASP A 184 7.13 13.66 2.35
C ASP A 184 8.23 13.94 1.33
N ILE A 185 7.88 14.07 0.05
CA ILE A 185 8.88 14.32 -1.01
C ILE A 185 9.24 15.79 -1.14
N ASP A 186 8.43 16.69 -0.59
CA ASP A 186 8.54 18.12 -0.80
C ASP A 186 9.20 18.84 0.38
N GLU A 187 9.25 18.22 1.57
CA GLU A 187 9.86 18.79 2.77
C GLU A 187 11.37 18.99 2.60
N GLU A 188 11.81 20.23 2.74
CA GLU A 188 13.22 20.62 2.74
C GLU A 188 13.77 20.70 4.17
N TRP A 189 14.96 20.14 4.36
CA TRP A 189 15.65 20.19 5.64
C TRP A 189 17.16 20.03 5.47
N GLU A 190 17.91 20.33 6.53
CA GLU A 190 19.36 20.17 6.57
C GLU A 190 19.73 18.97 7.43
N ILE A 191 20.62 18.11 6.91
CA ILE A 191 21.08 16.93 7.66
C ILE A 191 21.88 17.41 8.89
N PRO A 192 21.45 17.05 10.12
CA PRO A 192 22.09 17.53 11.34
C PRO A 192 23.47 16.90 11.52
N LYS A 193 24.33 17.62 12.23
CA LYS A 193 25.67 17.13 12.60
C LYS A 193 25.61 15.90 13.50
N ILE A 194 24.62 15.86 14.39
CA ILE A 194 24.40 14.78 15.35
C ILE A 194 23.11 14.06 14.95
N THR A 195 23.24 12.77 14.65
CA THR A 195 22.11 11.88 14.33
C THR A 195 21.39 11.46 15.60
N ARG A 196 20.07 11.25 15.52
CA ARG A 196 19.22 11.10 16.71
C ARG A 196 19.24 9.68 17.27
N TYR A 197 19.28 8.68 16.39
CA TYR A 197 19.08 7.27 16.75
C TYR A 197 20.36 6.44 16.60
N CYS A 198 21.25 6.83 15.71
CA CYS A 198 22.51 6.14 15.50
C CYS A 198 23.44 6.38 16.69
N LYS A 199 23.92 5.29 17.31
CA LYS A 199 24.88 5.33 18.43
C LYS A 199 26.17 6.09 18.10
N SER A 200 26.53 6.19 16.82
CA SER A 200 27.70 6.94 16.37
C SER A 200 27.58 8.44 16.58
N GLN A 201 26.36 8.99 16.57
CA GLN A 201 26.07 10.43 16.75
C GLN A 201 26.80 11.37 15.77
N TRP A 202 27.08 10.90 14.56
CA TRP A 202 27.58 11.72 13.45
C TRP A 202 27.13 11.17 12.10
N THR A 203 27.35 11.92 11.01
CA THR A 203 27.12 11.49 9.63
C THR A 203 28.05 12.22 8.66
N PRO A 204 28.57 11.58 7.59
CA PRO A 204 29.39 12.26 6.59
C PRO A 204 28.60 13.26 5.73
N PHE A 205 27.26 13.20 5.79
CA PHE A 205 26.34 14.05 5.03
C PHE A 205 25.90 15.31 5.80
N SER A 206 26.48 15.56 6.98
CA SER A 206 26.16 16.74 7.81
C SER A 206 26.26 18.04 7.01
N GLY A 207 25.25 18.90 7.15
CA GLY A 207 25.19 20.21 6.51
C GLY A 207 24.65 20.20 5.07
N MET A 208 24.34 19.03 4.50
CA MET A 208 23.68 18.96 3.21
C MET A 208 22.21 19.37 3.35
N LYS A 209 21.78 20.32 2.52
CA LYS A 209 20.36 20.65 2.34
C LYS A 209 19.76 19.67 1.37
N ILE A 210 18.70 19.01 1.78
CA ILE A 210 18.04 17.97 1.01
C ILE A 210 16.53 18.15 1.03
N ARG A 211 15.89 17.63 -0.01
CA ARG A 211 14.44 17.59 -0.15
C ARG A 211 13.95 16.15 -0.10
N GLY A 212 12.98 15.89 0.77
CA GLY A 212 12.46 14.55 1.02
C GLY A 212 12.78 14.07 2.44
N LYS A 213 11.75 13.59 3.13
CA LYS A 213 11.86 13.13 4.52
C LYS A 213 10.97 11.91 4.75
N VAL A 214 11.40 11.04 5.66
CA VAL A 214 10.58 9.93 6.12
C VAL A 214 9.54 10.48 7.08
N HIS A 215 8.25 10.32 6.76
CA HIS A 215 7.14 10.75 7.61
C HIS A 215 6.73 9.62 8.55
N ARG A 216 6.53 8.41 8.02
CA ARG A 216 6.05 7.26 8.80
C ARG A 216 6.65 5.94 8.31
N VAL A 217 6.91 5.02 9.24
CA VAL A 217 7.24 3.62 8.92
C VAL A 217 6.24 2.73 9.63
N VAL A 218 5.56 1.87 8.87
CA VAL A 218 4.68 0.83 9.38
C VAL A 218 5.35 -0.51 9.14
N LEU A 219 5.52 -1.29 10.20
CA LEU A 219 6.08 -2.64 10.16
C LEU A 219 5.01 -3.61 10.63
N ARG A 220 4.62 -4.56 9.77
CA ARG A 220 3.65 -5.63 10.10
C ARG A 220 2.33 -5.10 10.67
N GLY A 221 1.85 -3.97 10.15
CA GLY A 221 0.60 -3.30 10.58
C GLY A 221 0.76 -2.33 11.75
N GLU A 222 1.90 -2.35 12.44
CA GLU A 222 2.19 -1.49 13.58
C GLU A 222 3.03 -0.28 13.16
N VAL A 223 2.69 0.89 13.69
CA VAL A 223 3.44 2.11 13.42
C VAL A 223 4.74 2.08 14.22
N ALA A 224 5.86 1.91 13.52
CA ALA A 224 7.19 1.79 14.12
C ALA A 224 7.90 3.14 14.25
N TYR A 225 7.58 4.10 13.38
CA TYR A 225 8.17 5.44 13.37
C TYR A 225 7.18 6.46 12.82
N VAL A 226 7.11 7.66 13.43
CA VAL A 226 6.36 8.83 12.92
C VAL A 226 7.11 10.11 13.27
N ASP A 227 7.25 11.03 12.31
CA ASP A 227 7.72 12.42 12.53
C ASP A 227 8.98 12.55 13.40
N GLY A 228 9.97 11.69 13.16
CA GLY A 228 11.22 11.74 13.90
C GLY A 228 11.23 10.96 15.20
N GLU A 229 10.15 10.28 15.59
CA GLU A 229 10.02 9.43 16.78
C GLU A 229 9.97 7.94 16.42
N VAL A 230 10.81 7.11 17.06
CA VAL A 230 10.71 5.64 16.98
C VAL A 230 9.76 5.15 18.08
N LEU A 231 8.66 4.52 17.68
CA LEU A 231 7.60 4.06 18.57
C LEU A 231 7.70 2.56 18.92
N SER A 232 8.40 1.78 18.08
CA SER A 232 8.57 0.36 18.31
C SER A 232 9.63 0.09 19.41
N PRO A 233 9.44 -0.96 20.22
CA PRO A 233 10.42 -1.31 21.25
C PRO A 233 11.73 -1.82 20.62
N PRO A 234 12.88 -1.66 21.28
CA PRO A 234 14.14 -2.28 20.84
C PRO A 234 13.99 -3.78 20.63
N GLY A 235 14.50 -4.30 19.51
CA GLY A 235 14.39 -5.73 19.17
C GLY A 235 13.10 -6.11 18.43
N TYR A 236 12.27 -5.15 18.01
CA TYR A 236 11.05 -5.41 17.23
C TYR A 236 11.27 -6.02 15.83
N GLY A 237 12.51 -6.08 15.35
CA GLY A 237 12.85 -6.69 14.05
C GLY A 237 12.68 -8.21 14.06
N GLU A 238 12.25 -8.78 12.93
CA GLU A 238 12.11 -10.22 12.74
C GLU A 238 12.99 -10.72 11.59
N ASN A 239 13.51 -11.94 11.72
CA ASN A 239 14.23 -12.58 10.62
C ASN A 239 13.23 -13.07 9.57
N VAL A 240 13.06 -12.31 8.50
CA VAL A 240 12.10 -12.64 7.43
C VAL A 240 12.35 -13.99 6.76
N ARG A 241 13.57 -14.55 6.81
CA ARG A 241 13.85 -15.87 6.22
C ARG A 241 13.19 -17.02 6.98
N THR A 242 12.81 -16.82 8.24
CA THR A 242 12.09 -17.83 9.02
C THR A 242 10.59 -17.77 8.79
N TRP A 243 10.09 -16.80 8.04
CA TRP A 243 8.68 -16.70 7.73
C TRP A 243 8.27 -17.78 6.74
N THR A 244 7.16 -18.45 7.00
CA THR A 244 6.70 -19.56 6.17
C THR A 244 6.24 -19.02 4.83
N ILE A 245 6.93 -19.40 3.76
CA ILE A 245 6.49 -19.15 2.38
C ILE A 245 5.25 -20.03 2.16
N LYS A 246 4.05 -19.46 2.27
CA LYS A 246 2.86 -20.13 1.72
C LYS A 246 3.04 -20.17 0.20
N PRO A 247 2.98 -21.34 -0.46
CA PRO A 247 3.04 -21.38 -1.91
C PRO A 247 1.92 -20.50 -2.46
N GLN A 248 2.27 -19.48 -3.23
CA GLN A 248 1.30 -18.80 -4.07
C GLN A 248 0.76 -19.86 -5.03
N LEU A 249 -0.56 -20.08 -5.02
CA LEU A 249 -1.23 -20.85 -6.06
C LEU A 249 -0.82 -20.25 -7.41
N GLU A 250 -0.13 -21.02 -8.25
CA GLU A 250 -0.05 -20.69 -9.67
C GLU A 250 -1.49 -20.63 -10.19
N MET A 251 -1.95 -19.42 -10.46
CA MET A 251 -3.26 -19.17 -11.03
C MET A 251 -3.17 -19.58 -12.51
N GLN A 252 -3.45 -20.85 -12.81
CA GLN A 252 -3.74 -21.28 -14.17
C GLN A 252 -5.01 -20.57 -14.63
N LEU A 253 -4.85 -19.46 -15.35
CA LEU A 253 -5.94 -18.83 -16.08
C LEU A 253 -6.43 -19.81 -17.16
N PRO A 254 -7.73 -20.15 -17.22
CA PRO A 254 -8.26 -20.93 -18.32
C PRO A 254 -8.50 -19.98 -19.50
N TYR A 255 -7.44 -19.66 -20.25
CA TYR A 255 -7.59 -19.07 -21.57
C TYR A 255 -7.21 -20.13 -22.62
N LYS A 256 -8.23 -20.85 -23.11
CA LYS A 256 -8.12 -21.50 -24.42
C LYS A 256 -8.24 -20.38 -25.45
N CYS A 257 -7.10 -19.91 -25.95
CA CYS A 257 -7.07 -19.08 -27.16
C CYS A 257 -7.63 -19.92 -28.32
N GLN A 258 -8.75 -19.50 -28.89
CA GLN A 258 -9.19 -20.00 -30.18
C GLN A 258 -8.18 -19.55 -31.22
N THR A 259 -7.62 -20.53 -31.93
CA THR A 259 -6.73 -20.35 -33.07
C THR A 259 -7.51 -19.75 -34.23
N ASP A 260 -7.29 -18.47 -34.51
CA ASP A 260 -7.54 -17.93 -35.84
C ASP A 260 -6.34 -18.23 -36.73
N VAL A 261 -6.65 -18.94 -37.81
CA VAL A 261 -5.77 -19.42 -38.87
C VAL A 261 -5.34 -18.25 -39.74
N TRP A 262 -4.04 -17.94 -39.79
CA TRP A 262 -3.44 -17.23 -40.92
C TRP A 262 -2.07 -17.82 -41.27
N ASP A 263 -2.13 -18.55 -42.37
CA ASP A 263 -1.17 -18.83 -43.44
C ASP A 263 0.35 -18.87 -43.22
N THR A 264 0.89 -19.93 -43.80
CA THR A 264 2.29 -20.32 -43.94
C THR A 264 2.97 -19.60 -45.09
N THR A 265 4.17 -19.06 -44.90
CA THR A 265 5.32 -19.25 -45.80
C THR A 265 6.58 -18.58 -45.25
N ASP A 266 7.71 -19.20 -45.61
CA ASP A 266 9.08 -18.72 -45.62
C ASP A 266 10.08 -19.31 -44.60
N VAL A 267 10.78 -20.27 -45.19
CA VAL A 267 11.93 -21.07 -44.82
C VAL A 267 13.21 -20.21 -44.90
N GLN A 268 14.28 -20.71 -44.25
CA GLN A 268 15.69 -20.27 -44.25
C GLN A 268 16.01 -19.37 -43.03
N THR A 269 16.91 -19.73 -42.11
CA THR A 269 18.22 -20.37 -42.32
C THR A 269 18.73 -20.91 -40.98
N ASN A 270 18.97 -22.23 -40.89
CA ASN A 270 19.66 -22.88 -39.78
C ASN A 270 20.75 -23.78 -40.39
N ASP A 271 21.95 -23.24 -40.64
CA ASP A 271 23.06 -24.04 -41.18
C ASP A 271 24.46 -23.50 -40.82
N ILE A 272 24.69 -23.23 -39.52
CA ILE A 272 26.03 -22.92 -38.98
C ILE A 272 26.37 -23.77 -37.73
N PHE A 273 25.39 -24.46 -37.13
CA PHE A 273 25.57 -25.19 -35.86
C PHE A 273 26.01 -26.67 -36.03
N SER A 274 26.04 -27.17 -37.26
CA SER A 274 26.24 -28.58 -37.63
C SER A 274 27.70 -28.96 -37.96
N LYS A 275 28.66 -28.01 -37.88
CA LYS A 275 30.06 -28.23 -38.33
C LYS A 275 31.15 -28.21 -37.28
N LEU A 276 30.85 -27.97 -36.00
CA LEU A 276 31.92 -27.80 -34.98
C LEU A 276 32.05 -28.88 -33.91
N LEU A 277 31.19 -29.90 -33.89
CA LEU A 277 31.26 -30.98 -32.90
C LEU A 277 31.12 -32.35 -33.58
N ALA A 278 32.14 -32.70 -34.37
CA ALA A 278 32.39 -34.09 -34.75
C ALA A 278 33.04 -34.81 -33.56
N GLU A 279 32.42 -35.92 -33.15
CA GLU A 279 32.86 -36.80 -32.06
C GLU A 279 34.15 -37.61 -32.37
N PRO A 280 34.64 -38.50 -31.46
CA PRO A 280 34.03 -39.84 -31.33
C PRO A 280 33.83 -40.35 -29.87
N ARG A 281 32.59 -40.79 -29.62
CA ARG A 281 32.09 -42.05 -29.02
C ARG A 281 32.87 -42.76 -27.91
N TYR A 282 32.12 -43.25 -26.91
CA TYR A 282 31.93 -44.70 -26.70
C TYR A 282 30.55 -45.02 -26.09
N ASP A 283 30.04 -46.17 -26.54
CA ASP A 283 28.68 -46.69 -26.51
C ASP A 283 28.20 -47.32 -25.18
N HIS A 284 26.89 -47.55 -25.20
CA HIS A 284 26.06 -48.56 -24.52
C HIS A 284 25.29 -48.11 -23.26
N ALA A 285 24.01 -48.48 -23.04
CA ALA A 285 22.80 -48.77 -23.83
C ALA A 285 21.83 -49.51 -22.87
N LEU A 286 20.53 -49.43 -23.19
CA LEU A 286 19.44 -50.33 -22.77
C LEU A 286 18.72 -50.05 -21.44
N SER A 287 17.56 -49.38 -21.57
CA SER A 287 16.32 -49.77 -20.87
C SER A 287 15.86 -51.16 -21.37
N PRO A 288 14.92 -51.90 -20.72
CA PRO A 288 13.49 -51.59 -20.96
C PRO A 288 12.44 -52.11 -19.93
N ILE A 289 11.18 -51.71 -20.17
CA ILE A 289 9.88 -52.40 -19.89
C ILE A 289 8.98 -51.90 -18.72
N GLN A 290 7.76 -51.52 -19.12
CA GLN A 290 6.51 -51.29 -18.37
C GLN A 290 5.81 -52.61 -17.93
N ARG A 291 4.94 -52.56 -16.90
CA ARG A 291 3.58 -53.16 -16.94
C ARG A 291 2.65 -52.74 -15.76
N THR A 292 1.53 -52.14 -16.18
CA THR A 292 0.08 -52.31 -15.80
C THR A 292 -0.46 -52.20 -14.35
N ARG A 293 -1.59 -51.46 -14.27
CA ARG A 293 -2.53 -51.20 -13.15
C ARG A 293 -3.39 -52.42 -12.75
N LEU A 294 -3.91 -52.40 -11.50
CA LEU A 294 -5.30 -52.73 -11.13
C LEU A 294 -5.65 -52.18 -9.71
N ASP A 295 -6.51 -51.15 -9.70
CA ASP A 295 -7.69 -50.85 -8.89
C ASP A 295 -7.82 -51.13 -7.36
N SER A 296 -8.16 -50.01 -6.68
CA SER A 296 -9.33 -49.78 -5.80
C SER A 296 -9.21 -49.82 -4.27
N THR A 297 -9.83 -48.75 -3.71
CA THR A 297 -10.25 -48.46 -2.33
C THR A 297 -9.23 -47.83 -1.36
N GLY A 298 -9.37 -46.52 -1.16
CA GLY A 298 -8.72 -45.76 -0.10
C GLY A 298 -9.63 -44.63 0.36
N ALA A 299 -10.23 -44.79 1.53
CA ALA A 299 -11.15 -43.87 2.17
C ALA A 299 -10.51 -42.49 2.39
N TYR A 300 -11.24 -41.44 1.98
CA TYR A 300 -10.94 -40.05 2.31
C TYR A 300 -11.33 -39.77 3.77
N HIS A 301 -10.33 -39.55 4.62
CA HIS A 301 -10.51 -38.81 5.88
C HIS A 301 -9.60 -37.58 5.90
N GLN A 302 -10.25 -36.44 5.64
CA GLN A 302 -10.04 -35.10 6.20
C GLN A 302 -8.66 -34.76 6.77
N GLY A 303 -7.83 -34.10 5.96
CA GLY A 303 -6.77 -33.21 6.43
C GLY A 303 -7.34 -31.83 6.71
N MET A 304 -7.34 -31.42 7.98
CA MET A 304 -7.80 -30.11 8.45
C MET A 304 -7.04 -28.98 7.74
N HIS A 305 -7.76 -28.24 6.88
CA HIS A 305 -7.34 -26.94 6.39
C HIS A 305 -7.35 -25.93 7.54
N HIS A 306 -6.19 -25.44 7.96
CA HIS A 306 -6.12 -24.17 8.69
C HIS A 306 -6.35 -23.04 7.67
N GLN A 307 -7.62 -22.76 7.39
CA GLN A 307 -8.05 -21.53 6.73
C GLN A 307 -7.59 -20.35 7.60
N ILE A 308 -6.91 -19.36 7.02
CA ILE A 308 -6.97 -18.02 7.62
C ILE A 308 -8.42 -17.61 7.46
N THR A 309 -9.20 -17.74 8.52
CA THR A 309 -10.58 -17.29 8.56
C THR A 309 -10.55 -15.77 8.52
N HIS A 310 -10.60 -15.17 7.32
CA HIS A 310 -10.95 -13.76 7.20
C HIS A 310 -12.29 -13.58 7.90
N GLY A 311 -12.33 -12.77 8.95
CA GLY A 311 -13.46 -12.73 9.87
C GLY A 311 -14.78 -12.21 9.26
N LEU A 312 -14.84 -11.93 7.96
CA LEU A 312 -16.02 -11.43 7.24
C LEU A 312 -16.59 -12.43 6.22
N VAL A 313 -15.92 -13.55 5.94
CA VAL A 313 -16.39 -14.55 4.96
C VAL A 313 -17.76 -15.06 5.37
N GLY A 314 -18.75 -14.95 4.47
CA GLY A 314 -20.11 -15.40 4.73
C GLY A 314 -20.91 -14.53 5.70
N LYS A 315 -20.34 -13.46 6.28
CA LYS A 315 -21.04 -12.61 7.26
C LYS A 315 -21.90 -11.55 6.60
N HIS A 316 -23.04 -11.24 7.23
CA HIS A 316 -23.83 -10.07 6.88
C HIS A 316 -23.14 -8.81 7.40
N ILE A 317 -23.01 -7.78 6.55
CA ILE A 317 -22.53 -6.45 6.89
C ILE A 317 -23.74 -5.55 7.15
N LEU A 318 -24.23 -5.53 8.39
CA LEU A 318 -25.50 -4.87 8.74
C LEU A 318 -25.31 -3.52 9.43
N ALA A 319 -24.29 -3.44 10.28
CA ALA A 319 -24.10 -2.36 11.24
C ALA A 319 -22.63 -1.94 11.29
N SER A 320 -22.34 -0.70 11.67
CA SER A 320 -20.96 -0.21 11.71
C SER A 320 -20.21 -0.69 12.95
N SER A 321 -20.95 -0.97 14.03
CA SER A 321 -20.40 -1.49 15.29
C SER A 321 -19.93 -2.94 15.22
N MET A 322 -20.19 -3.65 14.13
CA MET A 322 -19.76 -5.06 13.98
C MET A 322 -18.27 -5.19 13.66
N PHE A 323 -17.64 -4.11 13.18
CA PHE A 323 -16.26 -4.13 12.74
C PHE A 323 -15.32 -3.99 13.92
N THR A 324 -14.32 -4.87 14.00
CA THR A 324 -13.15 -4.67 14.84
C THR A 324 -12.12 -3.81 14.10
N LYS A 325 -11.18 -3.20 14.84
CA LYS A 325 -10.08 -2.44 14.24
C LYS A 325 -9.23 -3.27 13.28
N GLU A 326 -9.04 -4.56 13.58
CA GLU A 326 -8.35 -5.52 12.70
C GLU A 326 -9.10 -5.72 11.38
N GLN A 327 -10.42 -5.97 11.44
CA GLN A 327 -11.25 -6.13 10.24
C GLN A 327 -11.26 -4.87 9.38
N LEU A 328 -11.27 -3.69 9.99
CA LEU A 328 -11.14 -2.42 9.26
C LEU A 328 -9.80 -2.34 8.53
N ASN A 329 -8.71 -2.67 9.22
CA ASN A 329 -7.38 -2.66 8.62
C ASN A 329 -7.29 -3.61 7.43
N ASP A 330 -7.85 -4.83 7.53
CA ASP A 330 -7.89 -5.78 6.42
C ASP A 330 -8.67 -5.23 5.22
N VAL A 331 -9.86 -4.66 5.45
CA VAL A 331 -10.67 -4.03 4.40
C VAL A 331 -9.89 -2.91 3.73
N PHE A 332 -9.21 -2.05 4.50
CA PHE A 332 -8.47 -0.92 3.97
C PHE A 332 -7.20 -1.34 3.21
N ASN A 333 -6.48 -2.35 3.69
CA ASN A 333 -5.30 -2.87 2.99
C ASN A 333 -5.68 -3.49 1.65
N LEU A 334 -6.77 -4.27 1.61
CA LEU A 334 -7.28 -4.82 0.36
C LEU A 334 -7.80 -3.73 -0.58
N ALA A 335 -8.52 -2.72 -0.06
CA ALA A 335 -8.97 -1.59 -0.86
C ALA A 335 -7.79 -0.87 -1.52
N GLN A 336 -6.67 -0.70 -0.81
CA GLN A 336 -5.49 -0.06 -1.36
C GLN A 336 -4.80 -0.89 -2.44
N ILE A 337 -4.74 -2.21 -2.28
CA ILE A 337 -4.26 -3.12 -3.33
C ILE A 337 -5.12 -3.01 -4.58
N LEU A 338 -6.45 -2.99 -4.41
CA LEU A 338 -7.40 -2.92 -5.53
C LEU A 338 -7.36 -1.56 -6.23
N LYS A 339 -7.20 -0.45 -5.49
CA LYS A 339 -6.94 0.89 -6.04
C LYS A 339 -5.70 0.87 -6.95
N GLY A 340 -4.59 0.35 -6.45
CA GLY A 340 -3.34 0.24 -7.20
C GLY A 340 -3.44 -0.62 -8.48
N LYS A 341 -4.28 -1.66 -8.49
CA LYS A 341 -4.55 -2.47 -9.69
C LYS A 341 -5.42 -1.73 -10.71
N VAL A 342 -6.51 -1.11 -10.25
CA VAL A 342 -7.44 -0.39 -11.14
C VAL A 342 -6.76 0.78 -11.84
N CYS A 343 -5.95 1.58 -11.12
CA CYS A 343 -5.23 2.71 -11.69
C CYS A 343 -4.18 2.32 -12.74
N LYS A 344 -3.65 1.08 -12.71
CA LYS A 344 -2.66 0.59 -13.67
C LYS A 344 -3.28 0.02 -14.95
N GLU A 345 -4.48 -0.54 -14.86
CA GLU A 345 -5.05 -1.32 -15.96
C GLU A 345 -6.00 -0.52 -16.87
N ARG A 346 -6.71 0.52 -16.38
CA ARG A 346 -7.55 1.42 -17.22
C ARG A 346 -7.74 2.81 -16.61
N PRO A 347 -7.58 3.91 -17.37
CA PRO A 347 -7.94 5.27 -16.94
C PRO A 347 -9.43 5.41 -16.56
N ILE A 348 -9.70 6.39 -15.70
CA ILE A 348 -10.96 6.59 -14.96
C ILE A 348 -12.13 7.07 -15.83
N ASP A 349 -11.89 7.57 -17.05
CA ASP A 349 -12.95 8.18 -17.87
C ASP A 349 -14.07 7.18 -18.29
N ASP A 350 -13.79 5.87 -18.28
CA ASP A 350 -14.79 4.81 -18.50
C ASP A 350 -15.72 4.54 -17.28
N ILE A 351 -15.44 5.13 -16.11
CA ILE A 351 -16.06 4.77 -14.81
C ILE A 351 -17.46 5.37 -14.63
N LEU A 352 -17.79 6.46 -15.32
CA LEU A 352 -19.01 7.25 -15.07
C LEU A 352 -20.31 6.67 -15.66
N ARG A 353 -20.29 5.46 -16.26
CA ARG A 353 -21.48 4.84 -16.88
C ARG A 353 -22.27 3.89 -15.96
N GLY A 354 -21.91 3.77 -14.67
CA GLY A 354 -22.59 2.89 -13.71
C GLY A 354 -23.62 3.61 -12.82
N LYS A 355 -24.83 3.06 -12.68
CA LYS A 355 -25.91 3.63 -11.83
C LYS A 355 -25.62 3.57 -10.32
N SER A 356 -24.66 2.76 -9.85
CA SER A 356 -24.27 2.67 -8.43
C SER A 356 -22.84 2.17 -8.27
N SER A 357 -22.08 2.64 -7.27
CA SER A 357 -20.68 2.21 -7.13
C SER A 357 -20.52 0.76 -6.63
N PHE A 358 -21.54 0.15 -6.01
CA PHE A 358 -21.53 -1.30 -5.72
C PHE A 358 -21.65 -2.13 -7.00
N THR A 359 -22.45 -1.68 -7.97
CA THR A 359 -22.54 -2.32 -9.29
C THR A 359 -21.19 -2.26 -9.99
N THR A 360 -20.57 -1.08 -10.04
CA THR A 360 -19.24 -0.90 -10.64
C THR A 360 -18.18 -1.74 -9.93
N ALA A 361 -18.22 -1.80 -8.58
CA ALA A 361 -17.31 -2.64 -7.79
C ALA A 361 -17.42 -4.12 -8.17
N MET A 362 -18.64 -4.66 -8.27
CA MET A 362 -18.84 -6.07 -8.63
C MET A 362 -18.37 -6.36 -10.07
N LEU A 363 -18.68 -5.48 -11.02
CA LEU A 363 -18.23 -5.63 -12.41
C LEU A 363 -16.70 -5.59 -12.53
N ARG A 364 -16.03 -4.71 -11.78
CA ARG A 364 -14.56 -4.63 -11.73
C ARG A 364 -13.91 -5.88 -11.12
N LEU A 365 -14.63 -6.60 -10.24
CA LEU A 365 -14.19 -7.88 -9.69
C LEU A 365 -14.48 -9.07 -10.64
N GLY A 366 -15.06 -8.83 -11.83
CA GLY A 366 -15.47 -9.87 -12.78
C GLY A 366 -16.80 -10.54 -12.45
N GLY A 367 -17.55 -10.01 -11.48
CA GLY A 367 -18.86 -10.49 -11.10
C GLY A 367 -19.99 -9.93 -11.98
N HIS A 368 -21.18 -10.50 -11.83
CA HIS A 368 -22.40 -10.07 -12.52
C HIS A 368 -23.39 -9.50 -11.51
N VAL A 369 -24.23 -8.56 -11.95
CA VAL A 369 -25.19 -7.88 -11.06
C VAL A 369 -26.60 -8.03 -11.61
N VAL A 370 -27.50 -8.56 -10.79
CA VAL A 370 -28.94 -8.57 -11.04
C VAL A 370 -29.54 -7.40 -10.28
N ALA A 371 -29.92 -6.34 -11.01
CA ALA A 371 -30.52 -5.15 -10.42
C ALA A 371 -32.04 -5.32 -10.32
N ILE A 372 -32.58 -5.10 -9.12
CA ILE A 372 -34.02 -5.01 -8.88
C ILE A 372 -34.34 -3.62 -8.37
N ASP A 373 -35.23 -2.95 -9.09
CA ASP A 373 -35.79 -1.67 -8.66
C ASP A 373 -37.17 -1.90 -8.05
N ALA A 374 -37.45 -1.23 -6.93
CA ALA A 374 -38.76 -1.26 -6.28
C ALA A 374 -39.87 -0.76 -7.24
N ALA A 375 -39.51 0.09 -8.21
CA ALA A 375 -40.45 0.57 -9.23
C ALA A 375 -40.86 -0.51 -10.25
N SER A 376 -40.05 -1.56 -10.46
CA SER A 376 -40.28 -2.61 -11.46
C SER A 376 -40.50 -4.01 -10.89
N SER A 377 -40.42 -4.19 -9.56
CA SER A 377 -40.51 -5.49 -8.92
C SER A 377 -41.92 -5.93 -8.50
N SER A 378 -42.05 -7.22 -8.18
CA SER A 378 -43.22 -7.87 -7.58
C SER A 378 -43.65 -7.29 -6.23
N VAL A 379 -42.86 -6.38 -5.63
CA VAL A 379 -43.25 -5.60 -4.45
C VAL A 379 -44.55 -4.82 -4.70
N LYS A 380 -44.81 -4.37 -5.94
CA LYS A 380 -46.09 -3.76 -6.33
C LYS A 380 -47.29 -4.70 -6.19
N LYS A 381 -47.06 -6.01 -6.17
CA LYS A 381 -48.09 -7.05 -6.00
C LYS A 381 -48.29 -7.44 -4.53
N GLY A 382 -47.67 -6.71 -3.58
CA GLY A 382 -47.82 -6.93 -2.14
C GLY A 382 -46.87 -7.96 -1.54
N GLU A 383 -45.79 -8.32 -2.24
CA GLU A 383 -44.75 -9.22 -1.73
C GLU A 383 -44.00 -8.58 -0.54
N THR A 384 -43.74 -9.38 0.51
CA THR A 384 -43.00 -8.91 1.68
C THR A 384 -41.50 -8.79 1.36
N LEU A 385 -40.78 -7.92 2.08
CA LEU A 385 -39.32 -7.77 1.93
C LEU A 385 -38.61 -9.10 2.19
N GLU A 386 -39.04 -9.84 3.20
CA GLU A 386 -38.49 -11.11 3.62
C GLU A 386 -38.64 -12.19 2.54
N ASP A 387 -39.80 -12.24 1.87
CA ASP A 387 -40.04 -13.16 0.75
C ASP A 387 -39.17 -12.81 -0.45
N SER A 388 -39.10 -11.53 -0.84
CA SER A 388 -38.22 -11.08 -1.92
C SER A 388 -36.75 -11.41 -1.65
N ILE A 389 -36.27 -11.20 -0.42
CA ILE A 389 -34.88 -11.52 -0.04
C ILE A 389 -34.63 -13.03 -0.07
N THR A 390 -35.59 -13.84 0.38
CA THR A 390 -35.49 -15.30 0.35
C THR A 390 -35.39 -15.83 -1.07
N ILE A 391 -36.18 -15.30 -1.99
CA ILE A 391 -36.13 -15.65 -3.42
C ILE A 391 -34.78 -15.22 -4.01
N MET A 392 -34.34 -13.98 -3.75
CA MET A 392 -33.08 -13.45 -4.28
C MET A 392 -31.85 -14.20 -3.78
N ALA A 393 -31.88 -14.71 -2.55
CA ALA A 393 -30.82 -15.55 -2.01
C ALA A 393 -30.64 -16.87 -2.79
N GLY A 394 -31.65 -17.29 -3.57
CA GLY A 394 -31.56 -18.42 -4.49
C GLY A 394 -30.83 -18.09 -5.81
N TYR A 395 -30.75 -16.81 -6.19
CA TYR A 395 -30.17 -16.38 -7.47
C TYR A 395 -28.78 -15.76 -7.33
N CYS A 396 -28.41 -15.28 -6.14
CA CYS A 396 -27.23 -14.45 -5.93
C CYS A 396 -26.35 -14.99 -4.78
N ASP A 397 -25.05 -14.75 -4.86
CA ASP A 397 -24.10 -15.12 -3.81
C ASP A 397 -23.95 -14.06 -2.71
N VAL A 398 -24.34 -12.82 -2.99
CA VAL A 398 -24.38 -11.71 -2.03
C VAL A 398 -25.50 -10.75 -2.43
N ILE A 399 -26.17 -10.15 -1.45
CA ILE A 399 -27.22 -9.16 -1.66
C ILE A 399 -26.78 -7.84 -1.07
N VAL A 400 -26.82 -6.77 -1.86
CA VAL A 400 -26.65 -5.40 -1.38
C VAL A 400 -28.03 -4.77 -1.25
N LEU A 401 -28.44 -4.41 -0.03
CA LEU A 401 -29.78 -3.92 0.26
C LEU A 401 -29.76 -2.46 0.71
N ARG A 402 -30.61 -1.65 0.08
CA ARG A 402 -30.94 -0.29 0.52
C ARG A 402 -32.45 -0.18 0.68
N HIS A 403 -32.92 0.27 1.83
CA HIS A 403 -34.35 0.31 2.15
C HIS A 403 -34.72 1.59 2.93
N PRO A 404 -35.89 2.20 2.73
CA PRO A 404 -36.27 3.44 3.43
C PRO A 404 -36.61 3.22 4.91
N GLU A 405 -36.95 2.00 5.32
CA GLU A 405 -37.32 1.68 6.69
C GLU A 405 -36.09 1.30 7.55
N PRO A 406 -35.89 1.92 8.72
CA PRO A 406 -34.85 1.52 9.67
C PRO A 406 -35.00 0.06 10.12
N GLY A 407 -33.89 -0.67 10.24
CA GLY A 407 -33.87 -2.07 10.67
C GLY A 407 -34.22 -3.08 9.58
N ALA A 408 -34.57 -2.64 8.37
CA ALA A 408 -34.90 -3.53 7.24
C ALA A 408 -33.73 -4.44 6.86
N ALA A 409 -32.49 -3.94 6.89
CA ALA A 409 -31.31 -4.76 6.64
C ALA A 409 -31.15 -5.87 7.69
N ALA A 410 -31.43 -5.58 8.96
CA ALA A 410 -31.38 -6.57 10.03
C ALA A 410 -32.49 -7.62 9.90
N ARG A 411 -33.71 -7.23 9.49
CA ARG A 411 -34.80 -8.19 9.21
C ARG A 411 -34.44 -9.10 8.03
N ALA A 412 -33.95 -8.53 6.94
CA ALA A 412 -33.47 -9.28 5.79
C ALA A 412 -32.35 -10.26 6.17
N GLY A 413 -31.42 -9.84 7.03
CA GLY A 413 -30.33 -10.68 7.52
C GLY A 413 -30.78 -11.89 8.34
N ARG A 414 -31.97 -11.85 8.96
CA ARG A 414 -32.51 -13.00 9.72
C ARG A 414 -33.05 -14.12 8.81
N VAL A 415 -33.54 -13.77 7.62
CA VAL A 415 -34.17 -14.73 6.69
C VAL A 415 -33.24 -15.16 5.56
N CYS A 416 -32.23 -14.35 5.24
CA CYS A 416 -31.33 -14.60 4.12
C CYS A 416 -30.23 -15.61 4.47
N ARG A 417 -30.08 -16.64 3.63
CA ARG A 417 -29.01 -17.64 3.76
C ARG A 417 -27.68 -17.20 3.15
N LYS A 418 -27.68 -16.07 2.43
CA LYS A 418 -26.51 -15.49 1.75
C LYS A 418 -26.11 -14.18 2.42
N PRO A 419 -24.84 -13.75 2.34
CA PRO A 419 -24.41 -12.48 2.90
C PRO A 419 -25.24 -11.29 2.41
N ILE A 420 -25.57 -10.39 3.34
CA ILE A 420 -26.28 -9.13 3.06
C ILE A 420 -25.35 -7.98 3.42
N ILE A 421 -25.24 -6.99 2.53
CA ILE A 421 -24.53 -5.74 2.79
C ILE A 421 -25.55 -4.61 2.87
N ASN A 422 -25.62 -3.93 4.01
CA ASN A 422 -26.47 -2.76 4.23
C ASN A 422 -25.86 -1.54 3.51
N ALA A 423 -26.52 -1.12 2.44
CA ALA A 423 -26.21 0.11 1.69
C ALA A 423 -27.08 1.31 2.12
N GLY A 424 -27.73 1.22 3.28
CA GLY A 424 -28.52 2.27 3.93
C GLY A 424 -29.93 1.83 4.28
N ASP A 425 -30.31 1.93 5.56
CA ASP A 425 -31.65 1.63 6.05
C ASP A 425 -32.30 2.84 6.78
N GLY A 426 -33.14 3.59 6.06
CA GLY A 426 -33.83 4.77 6.60
C GLY A 426 -32.89 5.80 7.24
N ILE A 427 -33.12 6.11 8.52
CA ILE A 427 -32.27 6.98 9.36
C ILE A 427 -31.28 6.18 10.23
N GLY A 428 -31.21 4.87 10.03
CA GLY A 428 -30.37 3.95 10.80
C GLY A 428 -28.91 4.03 10.38
N GLU A 429 -28.41 2.99 9.72
CA GLU A 429 -26.99 2.84 9.46
C GLU A 429 -26.63 2.88 7.97
N HIS A 430 -25.38 3.25 7.70
CA HIS A 430 -24.76 3.11 6.39
C HIS A 430 -23.30 2.65 6.55
N PRO A 431 -23.05 1.37 6.89
CA PRO A 431 -21.73 0.89 7.28
C PRO A 431 -20.70 1.08 6.16
N SER A 432 -21.04 0.76 4.91
CA SER A 432 -20.10 0.94 3.79
C SER A 432 -19.68 2.40 3.56
N GLN A 433 -20.52 3.37 3.94
CA GLN A 433 -20.18 4.79 3.86
C GLN A 433 -19.23 5.17 5.00
N ALA A 434 -19.51 4.74 6.23
CA ALA A 434 -18.58 5.00 7.34
C ALA A 434 -17.18 4.41 7.06
N LEU A 435 -17.12 3.21 6.46
CA LEU A 435 -15.85 2.59 6.07
C LEU A 435 -15.07 3.41 5.05
N LEU A 436 -15.71 3.87 3.97
CA LEU A 436 -15.04 4.66 2.95
C LEU A 436 -14.66 6.06 3.45
N ASP A 437 -15.42 6.61 4.40
CA ASP A 437 -15.11 7.87 5.04
C ASP A 437 -13.81 7.75 5.86
N ILE A 438 -13.71 6.72 6.72
CA ILE A 438 -12.48 6.45 7.49
C ILE A 438 -11.29 6.17 6.57
N PHE A 439 -11.50 5.39 5.50
CA PHE A 439 -10.46 5.13 4.51
C PHE A 439 -9.96 6.42 3.87
N THR A 440 -10.87 7.33 3.53
CA THR A 440 -10.51 8.64 2.95
C THR A 440 -9.74 9.50 3.95
N ILE A 441 -10.17 9.58 5.22
CA ILE A 441 -9.43 10.31 6.26
C ILE A 441 -8.00 9.76 6.38
N ARG A 442 -7.86 8.43 6.38
CA ARG A 442 -6.56 7.76 6.45
C ARG A 442 -5.69 8.05 5.23
N GLU A 443 -6.25 8.04 4.02
CA GLU A 443 -5.50 8.33 2.79
C GLU A 443 -5.06 9.79 2.70
N GLU A 444 -5.92 10.73 3.09
CA GLU A 444 -5.63 12.16 2.95
C GLU A 444 -4.70 12.71 4.05
N ILE A 445 -4.85 12.22 5.28
CA ILE A 445 -4.11 12.73 6.45
C ILE A 445 -2.97 11.78 6.87
N GLY A 446 -3.05 10.50 6.52
CA GLY A 446 -2.11 9.43 6.88
C GLY A 446 -2.51 8.65 8.14
N THR A 447 -3.24 9.29 9.06
CA THR A 447 -3.75 8.70 10.30
C THR A 447 -5.17 9.18 10.60
N VAL A 448 -5.90 8.42 11.40
CA VAL A 448 -7.19 8.82 11.97
C VAL A 448 -7.04 9.20 13.45
N ASN A 449 -5.96 8.76 14.12
CA ASN A 449 -5.74 9.05 15.53
C ASN A 449 -5.15 10.46 15.73
N GLY A 450 -5.54 11.10 16.84
CA GLY A 450 -5.12 12.45 17.21
C GLY A 450 -5.91 13.56 16.52
N LEU A 451 -6.91 13.22 15.70
CA LEU A 451 -7.62 14.19 14.87
C LEU A 451 -8.83 14.80 15.58
N THR A 452 -9.08 16.07 15.26
CA THR A 452 -10.32 16.78 15.55
C THR A 452 -11.23 16.74 14.32
N ILE A 453 -12.34 16.02 14.44
CA ILE A 453 -13.33 15.83 13.36
C ILE A 453 -14.57 16.65 13.69
N THR A 454 -14.90 17.58 12.81
CA THR A 454 -16.05 18.48 12.95
C THR A 454 -17.14 18.04 11.98
N MET A 455 -18.30 17.64 12.51
CA MET A 455 -19.47 17.21 11.75
C MET A 455 -20.48 18.35 11.67
N VAL A 456 -20.91 18.71 10.45
CA VAL A 456 -21.71 19.91 10.20
C VAL A 456 -22.98 19.60 9.41
N GLY A 457 -24.11 20.20 9.80
CA GLY A 457 -25.38 20.16 9.06
C GLY A 457 -26.48 19.37 9.77
N ASP A 458 -27.12 18.44 9.06
CA ASP A 458 -28.21 17.61 9.60
C ASP A 458 -27.68 16.37 10.35
N LEU A 459 -27.30 16.58 11.61
CA LEU A 459 -26.77 15.54 12.47
C LEU A 459 -27.86 14.66 13.09
N LYS A 460 -29.09 15.16 13.20
CA LYS A 460 -30.23 14.39 13.72
C LYS A 460 -30.61 13.23 12.80
N ASN A 461 -30.60 13.49 11.49
CA ASN A 461 -31.12 12.55 10.49
C ASN A 461 -30.03 11.90 9.63
N GLY A 462 -28.79 12.38 9.72
CA GLY A 462 -27.67 11.92 8.92
C GLY A 462 -27.20 10.52 9.29
N ARG A 463 -27.78 9.48 8.68
CA ARG A 463 -27.33 8.07 8.87
C ARG A 463 -25.83 7.88 8.63
N THR A 464 -25.24 8.65 7.72
CA THR A 464 -23.80 8.59 7.42
C THR A 464 -22.97 9.08 8.60
N VAL A 465 -23.39 10.18 9.23
CA VAL A 465 -22.76 10.75 10.43
C VAL A 465 -22.90 9.81 11.61
N HIS A 466 -24.07 9.21 11.79
CA HIS A 466 -24.32 8.25 12.88
C HIS A 466 -23.39 7.04 12.77
N SER A 467 -23.30 6.44 11.59
CA SER A 467 -22.41 5.32 11.33
C SER A 467 -20.94 5.72 11.46
N LEU A 468 -20.54 6.87 10.90
CA LEU A 468 -19.16 7.37 11.00
C LEU A 468 -18.75 7.60 12.46
N ALA A 469 -19.59 8.28 13.26
CA ALA A 469 -19.31 8.52 14.66
C ALA A 469 -19.13 7.21 15.45
N ARG A 470 -19.96 6.19 15.16
CA ARG A 470 -19.81 4.86 15.79
C ARG A 470 -18.50 4.18 15.43
N VAL A 471 -18.06 4.23 14.17
CA VAL A 471 -16.76 3.65 13.76
C VAL A 471 -15.58 4.42 14.36
N LEU A 472 -15.71 5.73 14.50
CA LEU A 472 -14.67 6.58 15.10
C LEU A 472 -14.34 6.22 16.56
N THR A 473 -15.21 5.48 17.26
CA THR A 473 -14.92 4.94 18.60
C THR A 473 -13.75 3.95 18.63
N LEU A 474 -13.32 3.44 17.48
CA LEU A 474 -12.15 2.56 17.34
C LEU A 474 -10.82 3.33 17.23
N TYR A 475 -10.88 4.67 17.22
CA TYR A 475 -9.77 5.58 17.06
C TYR A 475 -9.73 6.61 18.19
N ASN A 476 -8.54 7.17 18.44
CA ASN A 476 -8.39 8.26 19.40
C ASN A 476 -8.68 9.60 18.71
N VAL A 477 -9.93 10.09 18.78
CA VAL A 477 -10.36 11.33 18.12
C VAL A 477 -11.15 12.23 19.06
N GLN A 478 -11.21 13.52 18.71
CA GLN A 478 -12.16 14.47 19.27
C GLN A 478 -13.25 14.80 18.25
N LEU A 479 -14.51 14.74 18.67
CA LEU A 479 -15.65 15.09 17.83
C LEU A 479 -16.18 16.47 18.18
N ARG A 480 -16.46 17.27 17.16
CA ARG A 480 -17.14 18.56 17.27
C ARG A 480 -18.41 18.54 16.43
N TYR A 481 -19.48 19.13 16.96
CA TYR A 481 -20.78 19.19 16.31
C TYR A 481 -21.16 20.64 16.01
N VAL A 482 -21.53 20.91 14.77
CA VAL A 482 -22.07 22.21 14.34
C VAL A 482 -23.39 21.97 13.60
N SER A 483 -24.50 22.35 14.21
CA SER A 483 -25.81 22.11 13.63
C SER A 483 -26.83 23.12 14.14
N PRO A 484 -27.93 23.36 13.39
CA PRO A 484 -29.12 23.97 13.95
C PRO A 484 -29.61 23.25 15.21
N PRO A 485 -30.20 23.94 16.21
CA PRO A 485 -30.69 23.32 17.44
C PRO A 485 -31.69 22.18 17.21
N ASN A 486 -32.54 22.28 16.17
CA ASN A 486 -33.52 21.26 15.80
C ASN A 486 -32.92 20.04 15.07
N LEU A 487 -31.66 20.12 14.63
CA LEU A 487 -30.92 19.08 13.89
C LEU A 487 -29.67 18.57 14.63
N ALA A 488 -29.62 18.76 15.95
CA ALA A 488 -28.52 18.28 16.79
C ALA A 488 -28.36 16.76 16.76
N MET A 489 -27.13 16.30 17.03
CA MET A 489 -26.81 14.87 17.17
C MET A 489 -27.71 14.23 18.24
N PRO A 490 -28.36 13.08 17.95
CA PRO A 490 -29.23 12.42 18.93
C PRO A 490 -28.50 12.09 20.24
N GLN A 491 -29.17 12.31 21.37
CA GLN A 491 -28.58 12.10 22.70
C GLN A 491 -28.10 10.66 22.89
N GLU A 492 -28.84 9.67 22.40
CA GLU A 492 -28.46 8.25 22.45
C GLU A 492 -27.09 7.99 21.82
N ILE A 493 -26.77 8.66 20.71
CA ILE A 493 -25.47 8.54 20.04
C ILE A 493 -24.39 9.23 20.88
N MET A 494 -24.65 10.43 21.38
CA MET A 494 -23.68 11.15 22.22
C MET A 494 -23.35 10.40 23.51
N ASP A 495 -24.34 9.77 24.13
CA ASP A 495 -24.18 8.95 25.33
C ASP A 495 -23.36 7.69 25.01
N TYR A 496 -23.64 7.02 23.88
CA TYR A 496 -22.85 5.89 23.41
C TYR A 496 -21.39 6.28 23.19
N LEU A 497 -21.12 7.41 22.52
CA LEU A 497 -19.75 7.89 22.27
C LEU A 497 -19.03 8.27 23.57
N THR A 498 -19.73 8.87 24.53
CA THR A 498 -19.21 9.16 25.87
C THR A 498 -18.83 7.88 26.61
N SER A 499 -19.67 6.83 26.52
CA SER A 499 -19.37 5.52 27.13
C SER A 499 -18.13 4.84 26.55
N LYS A 500 -17.71 5.25 25.33
CA LYS A 500 -16.49 4.79 24.65
C LYS A 500 -15.29 5.72 24.87
N GLY A 501 -15.44 6.78 25.66
CA GLY A 501 -14.36 7.71 25.99
C GLY A 501 -14.05 8.77 24.93
N ILE A 502 -14.95 9.01 23.98
CA ILE A 502 -14.75 10.03 22.93
C ILE A 502 -15.07 11.41 23.49
N SER A 503 -14.12 12.35 23.33
CA SER A 503 -14.31 13.76 23.68
C SER A 503 -15.24 14.44 22.67
N GLN A 504 -16.29 15.09 23.15
CA GLN A 504 -17.34 15.70 22.34
C GLN A 504 -17.56 17.17 22.75
N LYS A 505 -17.76 18.06 21.76
CA LYS A 505 -18.11 19.47 21.98
C LYS A 505 -19.10 19.97 20.92
N THR A 506 -20.04 20.82 21.31
CA THR A 506 -21.04 21.41 20.41
C THR A 506 -20.77 22.90 20.24
N TYR A 507 -20.92 23.39 19.01
CA TYR A 507 -20.69 24.78 18.63
C TYR A 507 -21.84 25.29 17.75
N SER A 508 -22.03 26.62 17.73
CA SER A 508 -23.09 27.29 16.96
C SER A 508 -22.61 27.88 15.64
N SER A 509 -21.30 28.02 15.43
CA SER A 509 -20.69 28.72 14.30
C SER A 509 -19.58 27.89 13.68
N LEU A 510 -19.51 27.89 12.35
CA LEU A 510 -18.43 27.25 11.60
C LEU A 510 -17.08 27.95 11.84
N ASN A 511 -17.06 29.29 11.93
CA ASN A 511 -15.82 30.06 12.09
C ASN A 511 -15.08 29.74 13.40
N ASP A 512 -15.80 29.37 14.46
CA ASP A 512 -15.21 29.11 15.79
C ASP A 512 -14.48 27.76 15.83
N VAL A 513 -14.80 26.84 14.91
CA VAL A 513 -14.25 25.48 14.91
C VAL A 513 -13.18 25.25 13.84
N LEU A 514 -13.20 26.02 12.74
CA LEU A 514 -12.27 25.87 11.62
C LEU A 514 -10.78 25.92 12.00
N PRO A 515 -10.32 26.78 12.93
CA PRO A 515 -8.89 26.88 13.27
C PRO A 515 -8.29 25.60 13.85
N ASP A 516 -9.11 24.76 14.49
CA ASP A 516 -8.64 23.51 15.11
C ASP A 516 -9.09 22.25 14.36
N THR A 517 -9.93 22.38 13.33
CA THR A 517 -10.53 21.22 12.65
C THR A 517 -9.55 20.58 11.66
N ASP A 518 -9.30 19.28 11.81
CA ASP A 518 -8.47 18.51 10.86
C ASP A 518 -9.34 17.88 9.75
N VAL A 519 -10.57 17.49 10.08
CA VAL A 519 -11.56 16.94 9.13
C VAL A 519 -12.88 17.67 9.30
N LEU A 520 -13.30 18.41 8.28
CA LEU A 520 -14.62 19.03 8.21
C LEU A 520 -15.56 18.12 7.41
N TYR A 521 -16.45 17.41 8.09
CA TYR A 521 -17.42 16.52 7.48
C TYR A 521 -18.77 17.22 7.35
N MET A 522 -19.04 17.73 6.15
CA MET A 522 -20.28 18.44 5.81
C MET A 522 -21.40 17.44 5.48
N THR A 523 -22.63 17.81 5.80
CA THR A 523 -23.83 17.03 5.43
C THR A 523 -24.89 17.90 4.79
N ARG A 524 -25.66 17.26 3.91
CA ARG A 524 -26.81 17.87 3.29
C ARG A 524 -27.96 18.06 4.28
N ILE A 525 -28.48 19.28 4.33
CA ILE A 525 -29.74 19.59 5.02
C ILE A 525 -30.91 19.11 4.15
N GLN A 526 -31.69 18.15 4.67
CA GLN A 526 -32.76 17.50 3.92
C GLN A 526 -34.06 18.31 3.97
N LYS A 527 -34.38 19.04 2.89
CA LYS A 527 -35.60 19.87 2.77
C LYS A 527 -36.86 19.09 3.10
N GLU A 528 -36.92 17.82 2.68
CA GLU A 528 -38.06 16.92 2.85
C GLU A 528 -38.41 16.59 4.31
N ARG A 529 -37.61 17.03 5.29
CA ARG A 529 -37.83 16.76 6.72
C ARG A 529 -38.26 17.98 7.53
N PHE A 530 -38.39 19.14 6.89
CA PHE A 530 -38.86 20.36 7.51
C PHE A 530 -40.36 20.54 7.30
N THR A 531 -41.05 21.01 8.33
CA THR A 531 -42.49 21.31 8.30
C THR A 531 -42.80 22.66 7.64
N SER A 532 -41.83 23.58 7.63
CA SER A 532 -41.94 24.91 7.04
C SER A 532 -40.70 25.25 6.21
N GLU A 533 -40.91 25.90 5.06
CA GLU A 533 -39.84 26.37 4.18
C GLU A 533 -38.97 27.46 4.82
N GLU A 534 -39.54 28.27 5.71
CA GLU A 534 -38.82 29.34 6.42
C GLU A 534 -37.81 28.77 7.44
N GLU A 535 -38.14 27.66 8.12
CA GLU A 535 -37.20 26.98 9.03
C GLU A 535 -36.05 26.34 8.26
N TYR A 536 -36.34 25.83 7.07
CA TYR A 536 -35.33 25.27 6.17
C TYR A 536 -34.35 26.37 5.72
N GLU A 537 -34.84 27.50 5.21
CA GLU A 537 -33.99 28.60 4.73
C GLU A 537 -33.08 29.16 5.84
N LYS A 538 -33.61 29.34 7.06
CA LYS A 538 -32.82 29.77 8.23
C LYS A 538 -31.71 28.77 8.57
N ALA A 539 -31.97 27.46 8.48
CA ALA A 539 -30.97 26.43 8.74
C ALA A 539 -29.87 26.41 7.66
N CYS A 540 -30.24 26.63 6.39
CA CYS A 540 -29.35 26.57 5.23
C CYS A 540 -28.31 27.70 5.19
N GLY A 541 -28.69 28.93 5.56
CA GLY A 541 -27.84 30.12 5.40
C GLY A 541 -26.59 30.19 6.29
N HIS A 542 -26.50 29.38 7.36
CA HIS A 542 -25.48 29.51 8.39
C HIS A 542 -24.27 28.56 8.23
N PHE A 543 -24.38 27.53 7.39
CA PHE A 543 -23.41 26.43 7.32
C PHE A 543 -22.96 26.16 5.89
N ILE A 544 -22.39 27.19 5.25
CA ILE A 544 -21.94 27.14 3.86
C ILE A 544 -20.41 27.22 3.84
N VAL A 545 -19.77 26.26 3.18
CA VAL A 545 -18.33 26.27 2.91
C VAL A 545 -18.08 27.10 1.67
N THR A 546 -17.33 28.20 1.82
CA THR A 546 -16.85 29.05 0.73
C THR A 546 -15.35 29.26 0.82
N PRO A 547 -14.66 29.63 -0.28
CA PRO A 547 -13.23 29.95 -0.22
C PRO A 547 -12.89 30.99 0.85
N GLN A 548 -13.76 32.00 1.04
CA GLN A 548 -13.58 33.06 2.04
C GLN A 548 -13.63 32.51 3.46
N VAL A 549 -14.62 31.69 3.80
CA VAL A 549 -14.74 31.05 5.12
C VAL A 549 -13.55 30.13 5.39
N MET A 550 -13.09 29.42 4.36
CA MET A 550 -11.98 28.47 4.46
C MET A 550 -10.60 29.12 4.61
N THR A 551 -10.50 30.46 4.59
CA THR A 551 -9.26 31.19 4.94
C THR A 551 -8.92 31.09 6.43
N ALA A 552 -9.92 30.93 7.30
CA ALA A 552 -9.75 30.75 8.74
C ALA A 552 -9.36 29.32 9.13
N ALA A 553 -9.41 28.39 8.17
CA ALA A 553 -9.21 26.97 8.41
C ALA A 553 -7.72 26.58 8.35
N LYS A 554 -7.36 25.46 8.98
CA LYS A 554 -6.00 24.92 8.90
C LYS A 554 -5.56 24.75 7.44
N ARG A 555 -4.26 24.90 7.19
CA ARG A 555 -3.66 24.58 5.89
C ARG A 555 -3.71 23.07 5.63
N ARG A 556 -3.41 22.27 6.66
CA ARG A 556 -3.43 20.80 6.64
C ARG A 556 -4.74 20.29 7.27
N MET A 557 -5.82 20.33 6.50
CA MET A 557 -7.11 19.74 6.83
C MET A 557 -7.79 19.25 5.56
N ILE A 558 -8.87 18.50 5.69
CA ILE A 558 -9.73 18.11 4.57
C ILE A 558 -11.19 18.46 4.80
N VAL A 559 -11.89 18.71 3.69
CA VAL A 559 -13.35 18.85 3.64
C VAL A 559 -13.94 17.64 2.94
N MET A 560 -14.82 16.95 3.64
CA MET A 560 -15.50 15.74 3.18
C MET A 560 -17.01 15.96 3.13
N HIS A 561 -17.69 15.25 2.24
CA HIS A 561 -19.13 15.31 2.08
C HIS A 561 -19.63 14.00 1.43
N PRO A 562 -20.64 13.32 2.00
CA PRO A 562 -21.10 12.02 1.49
C PRO A 562 -21.81 12.10 0.13
N LEU A 563 -22.14 13.31 -0.32
CA LEU A 563 -22.86 13.64 -1.55
C LEU A 563 -24.31 13.08 -1.60
N PRO A 564 -25.17 13.63 -2.48
CA PRO A 564 -25.01 14.83 -3.30
C PRO A 564 -25.04 16.12 -2.45
N ARG A 565 -24.30 17.14 -2.87
CA ARG A 565 -24.40 18.50 -2.32
C ARG A 565 -25.44 19.34 -3.08
N ILE A 566 -26.00 20.35 -2.43
CA ILE A 566 -26.89 21.34 -3.09
C ILE A 566 -26.26 22.74 -3.03
N PHE A 567 -26.06 23.28 -1.85
CA PHE A 567 -25.55 24.66 -1.64
C PHE A 567 -24.57 24.74 -0.46
N GLU A 568 -24.49 23.71 0.37
CA GLU A 568 -23.68 23.65 1.60
C GLU A 568 -22.17 23.74 1.33
N ILE A 569 -21.73 23.54 0.08
CA ILE A 569 -20.35 23.74 -0.37
C ILE A 569 -20.41 24.48 -1.71
N SER A 570 -19.78 25.67 -1.77
CA SER A 570 -19.64 26.44 -3.00
C SER A 570 -18.83 25.68 -4.05
N GLU A 571 -19.24 25.74 -5.32
CA GLU A 571 -18.51 25.14 -6.43
C GLU A 571 -17.11 25.77 -6.61
N GLU A 572 -16.94 27.04 -6.22
CA GLU A 572 -15.64 27.71 -6.26
C GLU A 572 -14.60 27.02 -5.35
N PHE A 573 -15.04 26.28 -4.34
CA PHE A 573 -14.17 25.55 -3.43
C PHE A 573 -13.63 24.23 -4.04
N ASP A 574 -14.16 23.76 -5.18
CA ASP A 574 -13.74 22.49 -5.79
C ASP A 574 -12.27 22.44 -6.19
N SER A 575 -11.70 23.60 -6.54
CA SER A 575 -10.30 23.73 -6.92
C SER A 575 -9.34 23.73 -5.72
N ASP A 576 -9.86 23.85 -4.49
CA ASP A 576 -9.05 23.84 -3.28
C ASP A 576 -8.52 22.43 -3.02
N PRO A 577 -7.21 22.25 -2.77
CA PRO A 577 -6.64 20.92 -2.51
C PRO A 577 -7.27 20.20 -1.31
N ARG A 578 -7.82 20.96 -0.35
CA ARG A 578 -8.50 20.42 0.84
C ARG A 578 -9.88 19.82 0.50
N ALA A 579 -10.44 20.09 -0.66
CA ALA A 579 -11.70 19.52 -1.13
C ALA A 579 -11.53 18.03 -1.47
N ALA A 580 -11.89 17.15 -0.55
CA ALA A 580 -11.68 15.70 -0.67
C ALA A 580 -12.94 14.92 -1.08
N TYR A 581 -14.11 15.55 -1.18
CA TYR A 581 -15.39 14.85 -1.40
C TYR A 581 -15.50 14.08 -2.74
N PHE A 582 -14.79 14.50 -3.80
CA PHE A 582 -14.73 13.70 -5.02
C PHE A 582 -13.78 12.50 -4.90
N ARG A 583 -12.61 12.70 -4.26
CA ARG A 583 -11.68 11.60 -3.92
C ARG A 583 -12.33 10.60 -2.96
N GLN A 584 -13.15 11.08 -2.03
CA GLN A 584 -13.99 10.27 -1.14
C GLN A 584 -14.97 9.39 -1.93
N ALA A 585 -15.67 9.95 -2.92
CA ALA A 585 -16.59 9.19 -3.77
C ALA A 585 -15.87 8.11 -4.57
N GLU A 586 -14.69 8.41 -5.11
CA GLU A 586 -13.82 7.46 -5.81
C GLU A 586 -13.33 6.34 -4.87
N ASN A 587 -12.84 6.69 -3.69
CA ASN A 587 -12.43 5.74 -2.65
C ASN A 587 -13.56 4.76 -2.27
N GLY A 588 -14.81 5.20 -2.40
CA GLY A 588 -15.99 4.37 -2.23
C GLY A 588 -16.04 3.15 -3.17
N LEU A 589 -15.50 3.24 -4.38
CA LEU A 589 -15.40 2.10 -5.30
C LEU A 589 -14.50 1.00 -4.70
N TYR A 590 -13.29 1.37 -4.28
CA TYR A 590 -12.27 0.42 -3.83
C TYR A 590 -12.64 -0.27 -2.52
N VAL A 591 -13.19 0.49 -1.57
CA VAL A 591 -13.67 -0.07 -0.30
C VAL A 591 -14.82 -1.06 -0.53
N ARG A 592 -15.74 -0.76 -1.46
CA ARG A 592 -16.83 -1.68 -1.81
C ARG A 592 -16.33 -2.92 -2.53
N MET A 593 -15.32 -2.79 -3.39
CA MET A 593 -14.66 -3.97 -4.00
C MET A 593 -14.02 -4.86 -2.92
N ALA A 594 -13.29 -4.27 -1.98
CA ALA A 594 -12.68 -5.01 -0.87
C ALA A 594 -13.71 -5.73 -0.01
N LEU A 595 -14.80 -5.04 0.37
CA LEU A 595 -15.90 -5.65 1.13
C LEU A 595 -16.53 -6.84 0.40
N LEU A 596 -16.86 -6.68 -0.88
CA LEU A 596 -17.45 -7.76 -1.69
C LEU A 596 -16.50 -8.95 -1.79
N ALA A 597 -15.21 -8.71 -2.06
CA ALA A 597 -14.19 -9.72 -2.16
C ALA A 597 -14.02 -10.53 -0.86
N MET A 598 -13.95 -9.84 0.29
CA MET A 598 -13.79 -10.49 1.60
C MET A 598 -15.03 -11.27 2.03
N VAL A 599 -16.22 -10.70 1.84
CA VAL A 599 -17.49 -11.37 2.20
C VAL A 599 -17.70 -12.65 1.38
N LEU A 600 -17.28 -12.64 0.10
CA LEU A 600 -17.36 -13.80 -0.80
C LEU A 600 -16.18 -14.78 -0.65
N GLY A 601 -15.21 -14.51 0.23
CA GLY A 601 -14.06 -15.38 0.48
C GLY A 601 -13.10 -15.51 -0.72
N ARG A 602 -12.95 -14.42 -1.49
CA ARG A 602 -12.07 -14.38 -2.69
C ARG A 602 -10.68 -13.82 -2.40
N TYR A 603 -10.45 -13.26 -1.21
CA TYR A 603 -9.20 -12.65 -0.76
C TYR A 603 -8.94 -12.91 0.71
#